data_AF-A0A0C9YMM3-F1
#
_entry.id   AF-A0A0C9YMM3-F1
#
_cell.length_a   1.000
_cell.length_b   1.000
_cell.length_c   1.000
_cell.angle_alpha   90.00
_cell.angle_beta   90.00
_cell.angle_gamma   90.00
#
_symmetry.space_group_name_H-M   'P 1'
#
loop_
_entity.id
_entity.type
_entity.pdbx_description
1 polymer ?
#
loop_
_entity_poly.entity_id
_entity_poly.type
_entity_poly.pdbx_seq_one_letter_code
_entity_poly.pdbx_strand_id
1 'polypeptide(L)'
;MEPPTPTSTGATHLSPTKDSIDAVPDAFATTRTLFNRMKDPLSGLDATYEGLQGQSMQVADLAGDVGAKSDIIELCQQIQDQDRRHKEAIDEIQNILDDLFKNQAIEQMRKQVEEELAAQIDEVVKEQVAACLRTHIPPELQDEVVESNEELEKVRVALHNSRANADLRSNKPDALLHTIYMPDGKVSPAFPNDLKSLFGLDGDNCNTFMLHYELPNPTESRNRNLNRIMQFCGVKYQLVRPNA
;
A
#
# COMPACT_ATOMS: atom_id res chain seq x y z
N MET A 1 -49.97 6.91 45.95
CA MET A 1 -48.57 6.50 46.21
C MET A 1 -47.77 6.79 44.96
N GLU A 2 -46.61 7.40 45.15
CA GLU A 2 -45.69 7.87 44.11
C GLU A 2 -44.81 6.74 43.52
N PRO A 3 -44.03 7.00 42.43
CA PRO A 3 -43.45 5.96 41.57
C PRO A 3 -42.09 5.44 42.07
N PRO A 4 -41.39 4.61 41.25
CA PRO A 4 -40.26 5.24 40.53
C PRO A 4 -40.02 4.72 39.09
N THR A 5 -39.50 5.63 38.25
CA THR A 5 -38.66 5.34 37.06
C THR A 5 -37.32 4.73 37.50
N PRO A 6 -36.64 3.92 36.66
CA PRO A 6 -35.75 4.45 35.61
C PRO A 6 -35.85 3.61 34.31
N THR A 7 -35.01 3.69 33.26
CA THR A 7 -33.70 4.35 33.06
C THR A 7 -33.56 4.84 31.60
N SER A 8 -32.62 5.77 31.36
CA SER A 8 -32.12 6.14 30.03
C SER A 8 -31.01 5.20 29.55
N THR A 9 -31.05 4.77 28.29
CA THR A 9 -29.87 4.27 27.57
C THR A 9 -29.72 5.08 26.29
N GLY A 10 -28.81 6.06 26.30
CA GLY A 10 -28.50 6.85 25.12
C GLY A 10 -27.77 6.02 24.07
N ALA A 11 -28.23 6.08 22.83
CA ALA A 11 -27.48 5.52 21.70
C ALA A 11 -26.22 6.36 21.46
N THR A 12 -25.06 5.72 21.57
CA THR A 12 -23.75 6.37 21.46
C THR A 12 -23.55 6.99 20.07
N HIS A 13 -23.37 8.30 20.03
CA HIS A 13 -22.90 9.04 18.85
C HIS A 13 -21.47 8.59 18.51
N LEU A 14 -21.33 7.71 17.53
CA LEU A 14 -20.04 7.30 16.98
C LEU A 14 -19.46 8.45 16.13
N SER A 15 -18.71 9.33 16.79
CA SER A 15 -17.86 10.30 16.11
C SER A 15 -16.78 9.57 15.30
N PRO A 16 -16.56 9.88 14.01
CA PRO A 16 -15.45 9.33 13.25
C PRO A 16 -14.11 9.68 13.91
N THR A 17 -13.26 8.68 14.09
CA THR A 17 -11.93 8.81 14.70
C THR A 17 -11.05 9.73 13.88
N LYS A 18 -10.58 10.81 14.50
CA LYS A 18 -9.85 11.91 13.86
C LYS A 18 -8.33 11.70 13.84
N ASP A 19 -7.90 10.43 13.76
CA ASP A 19 -6.53 9.98 14.00
C ASP A 19 -5.89 9.45 12.69
N SER A 20 -5.52 10.35 11.78
CA SER A 20 -4.62 10.09 10.64
C SER A 20 -4.04 11.38 10.02
N ILE A 21 -3.71 12.37 10.86
CA ILE A 21 -3.06 13.63 10.44
C ILE A 21 -1.71 13.79 11.17
N ASP A 22 -0.76 12.86 10.99
CA ASP A 22 0.54 12.95 11.69
C ASP A 22 1.73 12.23 11.00
N ALA A 23 1.68 12.03 9.67
CA ALA A 23 2.70 11.23 8.94
C ALA A 23 3.42 11.93 7.77
N VAL A 24 3.34 13.26 7.64
CA VAL A 24 4.07 14.03 6.59
C VAL A 24 4.71 15.40 6.97
N PRO A 25 4.80 15.88 8.24
CA PRO A 25 5.54 17.14 8.51
C PRO A 25 7.07 17.02 8.35
N ASP A 26 7.61 15.82 8.51
CA ASP A 26 8.97 15.63 9.04
C ASP A 26 10.08 16.03 8.04
N ALA A 27 9.96 15.64 6.77
CA ALA A 27 10.93 16.00 5.74
C ALA A 27 11.01 17.52 5.48
N PHE A 28 9.87 18.22 5.62
CA PHE A 28 9.76 19.67 5.36
C PHE A 28 10.20 20.51 6.58
N ALA A 29 9.90 20.04 7.80
CA ALA A 29 10.49 20.60 9.01
C ALA A 29 12.02 20.43 9.01
N THR A 30 12.53 19.29 8.51
CA THR A 30 13.96 19.00 8.41
C THR A 30 14.69 19.95 7.46
N THR A 31 14.16 20.25 6.27
CA THR A 31 14.81 21.20 5.35
C THR A 31 14.80 22.64 5.88
N ARG A 32 13.70 23.09 6.50
CA ARG A 32 13.64 24.45 7.10
C ARG A 32 14.57 24.60 8.31
N THR A 33 14.69 23.58 9.15
CA THR A 33 15.65 23.58 10.28
C THR A 33 17.10 23.50 9.79
N LEU A 34 17.39 22.75 8.73
CA LEU A 34 18.71 22.72 8.10
C LEU A 34 19.09 24.10 7.53
N PHE A 35 18.16 24.80 6.89
CA PHE A 35 18.39 26.14 6.34
C PHE A 35 18.67 27.18 7.45
N ASN A 36 17.86 27.20 8.51
CA ASN A 36 18.12 28.05 9.68
C ASN A 36 19.49 27.74 10.31
N ARG A 37 19.84 26.45 10.44
CA ARG A 37 21.14 26.00 10.94
C ARG A 37 22.33 26.37 10.04
N MET A 38 22.12 26.70 8.77
CA MET A 38 23.16 27.27 7.89
C MET A 38 23.25 28.81 8.01
N LYS A 39 22.16 29.48 8.40
CA LYS A 39 22.13 30.93 8.64
C LYS A 39 22.91 31.35 9.88
N ASP A 40 22.83 30.56 10.95
CA ASP A 40 23.55 30.81 12.20
C ASP A 40 25.09 30.91 12.02
N PRO A 41 25.80 29.93 11.43
CA PRO A 41 27.25 30.02 11.24
C PRO A 41 27.68 31.10 10.25
N LEU A 42 26.84 31.48 9.27
CA LEU A 42 27.09 32.64 8.41
C LEU A 42 27.14 33.93 9.24
N SER A 43 26.15 34.15 10.12
CA SER A 43 26.15 35.32 11.01
C SER A 43 27.30 35.32 12.03
N GLY A 44 27.75 34.13 12.46
CA GLY A 44 28.93 33.99 13.32
C GLY A 44 30.23 34.31 12.58
N LEU A 45 30.32 33.95 11.30
CA LEU A 45 31.50 34.23 10.47
C LEU A 45 31.65 35.73 10.21
N ASP A 46 30.54 36.42 9.95
CA ASP A 46 30.46 37.88 9.80
C ASP A 46 31.00 38.60 11.06
N ALA A 47 30.51 38.21 12.25
CA ALA A 47 31.02 38.74 13.53
C ALA A 47 32.51 38.43 13.79
N THR A 48 33.02 37.26 13.37
CA THR A 48 34.46 36.99 13.45
C THR A 48 35.27 37.81 12.46
N TYR A 49 34.70 38.15 11.30
CA TYR A 49 35.35 38.97 10.28
C TYR A 49 35.48 40.43 10.72
N GLU A 50 34.43 41.05 11.27
CA GLU A 50 34.51 42.39 11.87
C GLU A 50 35.61 42.47 12.96
N GLY A 51 35.70 41.44 13.81
CA GLY A 51 36.76 41.34 14.82
C GLY A 51 38.17 41.24 14.23
N LEU A 52 38.34 40.46 13.15
CA LEU A 52 39.62 40.29 12.46
C LEU A 52 40.03 41.56 11.69
N GLN A 53 39.06 42.25 11.08
CA GLN A 53 39.24 43.56 10.44
C GLN A 53 39.72 44.60 11.47
N GLY A 54 39.07 44.69 12.63
CA GLY A 54 39.47 45.58 13.71
C GLY A 54 40.90 45.34 14.21
N GLN A 55 41.31 44.08 14.34
CA GLN A 55 42.70 43.72 14.67
C GLN A 55 43.69 44.04 13.55
N SER A 56 43.35 43.72 12.30
CA SER A 56 44.21 43.97 11.13
C SER A 56 44.48 45.46 10.95
N MET A 57 43.46 46.31 11.15
CA MET A 57 43.59 47.77 11.07
C MET A 57 44.54 48.32 12.16
N GLN A 58 44.46 47.82 13.39
CA GLN A 58 45.40 48.17 14.48
C GLN A 58 46.84 47.75 14.16
N VAL A 59 47.04 46.53 13.61
CA VAL A 59 48.38 46.05 13.22
C VAL A 59 48.96 46.88 12.08
N ALA A 60 48.15 47.26 11.08
CA ALA A 60 48.58 48.11 9.98
C ALA A 60 48.95 49.54 10.44
N ASP A 61 48.28 50.08 11.46
CA ASP A 61 48.66 51.35 12.09
C ASP A 61 50.00 51.28 12.84
N LEU A 62 50.29 50.17 13.53
CA LEU A 62 51.59 49.97 14.18
C LEU A 62 52.73 49.67 13.18
N ALA A 63 52.44 49.02 12.06
CA ALA A 63 53.47 48.57 11.10
C ALA A 63 53.99 49.68 10.18
N GLY A 64 53.23 50.78 10.00
CA GLY A 64 53.64 51.93 9.19
C GLY A 64 53.70 51.69 7.67
N ASP A 65 53.35 50.49 7.20
CA ASP A 65 53.31 50.16 5.78
C ASP A 65 52.03 50.72 5.14
N VAL A 66 52.21 51.64 4.19
CA VAL A 66 51.12 52.33 3.50
C VAL A 66 50.51 51.45 2.40
N GLY A 67 51.26 50.50 1.84
CA GLY A 67 50.76 49.59 0.80
C GLY A 67 49.77 48.58 1.36
N ALA A 68 50.11 47.92 2.47
CA ALA A 68 49.21 46.96 3.13
C ALA A 68 47.83 47.55 3.48
N LYS A 69 47.73 48.87 3.70
CA LYS A 69 46.47 49.54 4.04
C LYS A 69 45.50 49.66 2.86
N SER A 70 45.96 49.88 1.62
CA SER A 70 45.05 49.92 0.46
C SER A 70 44.45 48.55 0.21
N ASP A 71 45.28 47.51 0.29
CA ASP A 71 44.91 46.15 -0.07
C ASP A 71 43.90 45.57 0.95
N ILE A 72 44.04 45.92 2.23
CA ILE A 72 43.05 45.60 3.27
C ILE A 72 41.71 46.30 2.97
N ILE A 73 41.71 47.58 2.56
CA ILE A 73 40.48 48.32 2.26
C ILE A 73 39.77 47.73 1.03
N GLU A 74 40.51 47.41 -0.03
CA GLU A 74 39.96 46.76 -1.23
C GLU A 74 39.37 45.38 -0.90
N LEU A 75 40.08 44.57 -0.10
CA LEU A 75 39.59 43.27 0.36
C LEU A 75 38.32 43.39 1.23
N CYS A 76 38.26 44.35 2.15
CA CYS A 76 37.06 44.61 2.94
C CYS A 76 35.87 45.02 2.06
N GLN A 77 36.10 45.88 1.08
CA GLN A 77 35.06 46.32 0.14
C GLN A 77 34.57 45.15 -0.74
N GLN A 78 35.49 44.30 -1.22
CA GLN A 78 35.16 43.09 -1.98
C GLN A 78 34.35 42.09 -1.14
N ILE A 79 34.67 41.92 0.15
CA ILE A 79 33.94 41.02 1.05
C ILE A 79 32.55 41.56 1.36
N GLN A 80 32.39 42.87 1.63
CA GLN A 80 31.07 43.49 1.79
C GLN A 80 30.20 43.35 0.52
N ASP A 81 30.80 43.47 -0.66
CA ASP A 81 30.10 43.25 -1.93
C ASP A 81 29.73 41.79 -2.18
N GLN A 82 30.55 40.82 -1.73
CA GLN A 82 30.19 39.41 -1.78
C GLN A 82 29.08 39.07 -0.78
N ASP A 83 29.16 39.57 0.45
CA ASP A 83 28.19 39.25 1.48
C ASP A 83 26.80 39.83 1.18
N ARG A 84 26.75 41.06 0.64
CA ARG A 84 25.53 41.64 0.07
C ARG A 84 24.90 40.74 -0.99
N ARG A 85 25.68 40.24 -1.95
CA ARG A 85 25.18 39.33 -2.99
C ARG A 85 24.72 37.99 -2.42
N HIS A 86 25.43 37.44 -1.43
CA HIS A 86 25.01 36.22 -0.75
C HIS A 86 23.70 36.41 0.00
N LYS A 87 23.49 37.57 0.64
CA LYS A 87 22.25 37.92 1.34
C LYS A 87 21.08 38.06 0.37
N GLU A 88 21.27 38.78 -0.73
CA GLU A 88 20.29 38.90 -1.82
C GLU A 88 19.91 37.51 -2.39
N ALA A 89 20.89 36.63 -2.62
CA ALA A 89 20.65 35.26 -3.09
C ALA A 89 19.95 34.35 -2.05
N ILE A 90 20.28 34.51 -0.76
CA ILE A 90 19.62 33.80 0.34
C ILE A 90 18.15 34.20 0.45
N ASP A 91 17.85 35.49 0.33
CA ASP A 91 16.48 36.01 0.36
C ASP A 91 15.69 35.57 -0.89
N GLU A 92 16.32 35.50 -2.07
CA GLU A 92 15.71 34.93 -3.28
C GLU A 92 15.37 33.43 -3.10
N ILE A 93 16.32 32.63 -2.61
CA ILE A 93 16.11 31.20 -2.29
C ILE A 93 14.99 31.03 -1.27
N GLN A 94 14.92 31.88 -0.24
CA GLN A 94 13.87 31.83 0.77
C GLN A 94 12.48 32.11 0.16
N ASN A 95 12.38 33.10 -0.75
CA ASN A 95 11.12 33.39 -1.45
C ASN A 95 10.67 32.24 -2.37
N ILE A 96 11.60 31.61 -3.09
CA ILE A 96 11.31 30.44 -3.95
C ILE A 96 10.84 29.25 -3.10
N LEU A 97 11.49 29.00 -1.95
CA LEU A 97 11.08 27.95 -1.01
C LEU A 97 9.69 28.23 -0.43
N ASP A 98 9.41 29.45 0.04
CA ASP A 98 8.11 29.81 0.61
C ASP A 98 6.97 29.76 -0.44
N ASP A 99 7.24 30.00 -1.73
CA ASP A 99 6.25 29.81 -2.81
C ASP A 99 6.03 28.32 -3.14
N LEU A 100 7.11 27.53 -3.27
CA LEU A 100 7.02 26.08 -3.44
C LEU A 100 6.23 25.42 -2.29
N PHE A 101 6.48 25.82 -1.03
CA PHE A 101 5.76 25.28 0.12
C PHE A 101 4.27 25.63 0.09
N LYS A 102 3.89 26.85 -0.31
CA LYS A 102 2.47 27.24 -0.45
C LYS A 102 1.79 26.42 -1.55
N ASN A 103 2.39 26.37 -2.73
CA ASN A 103 1.81 25.69 -3.89
C ASN A 103 1.69 24.17 -3.65
N GLN A 104 2.74 23.53 -3.13
CA GLN A 104 2.73 22.10 -2.80
C GLN A 104 1.72 21.76 -1.69
N ALA A 105 1.61 22.59 -0.64
CA ALA A 105 0.62 22.37 0.41
C ALA A 105 -0.82 22.50 -0.11
N ILE A 106 -1.08 23.49 -0.97
CA ILE A 106 -2.40 23.68 -1.61
C ILE A 106 -2.73 22.50 -2.53
N GLU A 107 -1.79 22.02 -3.36
CA GLU A 107 -2.00 20.85 -4.22
C GLU A 107 -2.28 19.58 -3.43
N GLN A 108 -1.52 19.33 -2.34
CA GLN A 108 -1.74 18.15 -1.49
C GLN A 108 -3.07 18.20 -0.76
N MET A 109 -3.43 19.34 -0.16
CA MET A 109 -4.75 19.53 0.47
C MET A 109 -5.88 19.35 -0.55
N ARG A 110 -5.74 19.92 -1.75
CA ARG A 110 -6.73 19.76 -2.82
C ARG A 110 -6.91 18.30 -3.20
N LYS A 111 -5.82 17.56 -3.43
CA LYS A 111 -5.86 16.13 -3.77
C LYS A 111 -6.52 15.30 -2.66
N GLN A 112 -6.19 15.57 -1.40
CA GLN A 112 -6.81 14.89 -0.26
C GLN A 112 -8.32 15.17 -0.15
N VAL A 113 -8.75 16.41 -0.39
CA VAL A 113 -10.17 16.78 -0.42
C VAL A 113 -10.89 16.15 -1.62
N GLU A 114 -10.26 16.09 -2.80
CA GLU A 114 -10.82 15.41 -3.97
C GLU A 114 -10.97 13.89 -3.73
N GLU A 115 -10.01 13.24 -3.06
CA GLU A 115 -10.07 11.83 -2.67
C GLU A 115 -11.16 11.55 -1.60
N GLU A 116 -11.25 12.38 -0.55
CA GLU A 116 -12.27 12.25 0.49
C GLU A 116 -13.68 12.51 -0.06
N LEU A 117 -13.85 13.52 -0.92
CA LEU A 117 -15.12 13.82 -1.58
C LEU A 117 -15.54 12.70 -2.53
N ALA A 118 -14.61 12.10 -3.29
CA ALA A 118 -14.90 10.96 -4.14
C ALA A 118 -15.39 9.76 -3.32
N ALA A 119 -14.73 9.45 -2.20
CA ALA A 119 -15.15 8.36 -1.31
C ALA A 119 -16.54 8.59 -0.71
N GLN A 120 -16.86 9.81 -0.27
CA GLN A 120 -18.19 10.17 0.23
C GLN A 120 -19.26 10.10 -0.87
N ILE A 121 -18.94 10.53 -2.10
CA ILE A 121 -19.85 10.42 -3.25
C ILE A 121 -20.13 8.95 -3.57
N ASP A 122 -19.12 8.08 -3.61
CA ASP A 122 -19.29 6.65 -3.88
C ASP A 122 -20.18 5.97 -2.82
N GLU A 123 -20.05 6.35 -1.54
CA GLU A 123 -20.91 5.87 -0.45
C GLU A 123 -22.36 6.33 -0.64
N VAL A 124 -22.60 7.63 -0.85
CA VAL A 124 -23.94 8.20 -1.08
C VAL A 124 -24.60 7.63 -2.34
N VAL A 125 -23.83 7.45 -3.42
CA VAL A 125 -24.32 6.83 -4.67
C VAL A 125 -24.70 5.37 -4.41
N LYS A 126 -23.88 4.61 -3.67
CA LYS A 126 -24.17 3.21 -3.31
C LYS A 126 -25.44 3.08 -2.47
N GLU A 127 -25.64 3.96 -1.49
CA GLU A 127 -26.88 3.99 -0.69
C GLU A 127 -28.10 4.34 -1.55
N GLN A 128 -28.01 5.39 -2.36
CA GLN A 128 -29.11 5.84 -3.22
C GLN A 128 -29.46 4.80 -4.29
N VAL A 129 -28.46 4.14 -4.87
CA VAL A 129 -28.65 3.01 -5.80
C VAL A 129 -29.32 1.84 -5.08
N ALA A 130 -28.87 1.46 -3.88
CA ALA A 130 -29.52 0.40 -3.10
C ALA A 130 -30.99 0.71 -2.76
N ALA A 131 -31.31 1.97 -2.43
CA ALA A 131 -32.68 2.43 -2.17
C ALA A 131 -33.56 2.39 -3.43
N CYS A 132 -33.03 2.85 -4.58
CA CYS A 132 -33.72 2.77 -5.87
C CYS A 132 -33.93 1.31 -6.32
N LEU A 133 -32.91 0.44 -6.17
CA LEU A 133 -33.02 -0.98 -6.50
C LEU A 133 -34.09 -1.68 -5.64
N ARG A 134 -34.14 -1.43 -4.32
CA ARG A 134 -35.21 -1.96 -3.43
C ARG A 134 -36.62 -1.48 -3.80
N THR A 135 -36.74 -0.30 -4.42
CA THR A 135 -38.03 0.29 -4.79
C THR A 135 -38.52 -0.21 -6.15
N HIS A 136 -37.60 -0.50 -7.08
CA HIS A 136 -37.93 -0.87 -8.48
C HIS A 136 -37.72 -2.34 -8.82
N ILE A 137 -36.89 -3.07 -8.07
CA ILE A 137 -36.61 -4.50 -8.29
C ILE A 137 -37.10 -5.28 -7.06
N PRO A 138 -38.12 -6.15 -7.21
CA PRO A 138 -38.56 -7.07 -6.16
C PRO A 138 -37.37 -7.84 -5.55
N PRO A 139 -37.34 -8.05 -4.22
CA PRO A 139 -36.22 -8.73 -3.56
C PRO A 139 -35.98 -10.13 -4.13
N GLU A 140 -37.03 -10.82 -4.57
CA GLU A 140 -36.96 -12.16 -5.18
C GLU A 140 -36.06 -12.18 -6.44
N LEU A 141 -36.08 -11.12 -7.25
CA LEU A 141 -35.21 -10.98 -8.43
C LEU A 141 -33.78 -10.56 -8.05
N GLN A 142 -33.58 -9.94 -6.88
CA GLN A 142 -32.23 -9.63 -6.38
C GLN A 142 -31.57 -10.92 -5.87
N ASP A 143 -32.32 -11.75 -5.15
CA ASP A 143 -31.89 -13.05 -4.66
C ASP A 143 -31.60 -14.02 -5.83
N GLU A 144 -32.46 -14.08 -6.86
CA GLU A 144 -32.23 -14.88 -8.07
C GLU A 144 -30.96 -14.44 -8.82
N VAL A 145 -30.65 -13.14 -8.87
CA VAL A 145 -29.40 -12.64 -9.47
C VAL A 145 -28.18 -13.00 -8.62
N VAL A 146 -28.28 -13.02 -7.29
CA VAL A 146 -27.19 -13.48 -6.42
C VAL A 146 -26.95 -14.98 -6.61
N GLU A 147 -28.01 -15.79 -6.55
CA GLU A 147 -27.93 -17.24 -6.77
C GLU A 147 -27.36 -17.58 -8.14
N SER A 148 -27.84 -16.91 -9.20
CA SER A 148 -27.31 -17.10 -10.57
C SER A 148 -25.84 -16.69 -10.71
N ASN A 149 -25.40 -15.62 -10.04
CA ASN A 149 -23.97 -15.26 -10.03
C ASN A 149 -23.11 -16.29 -9.29
N GLU A 150 -23.60 -16.83 -8.17
CA GLU A 150 -22.91 -17.92 -7.48
C GLU A 150 -22.83 -19.19 -8.35
N GLU A 151 -23.92 -19.55 -9.03
CA GLU A 151 -23.93 -20.67 -9.99
C GLU A 151 -22.94 -20.44 -11.14
N LEU A 152 -22.91 -19.23 -11.72
CA LEU A 152 -21.97 -18.89 -12.78
C LEU A 152 -20.52 -18.98 -12.31
N GLU A 153 -20.20 -18.56 -11.09
CA GLU A 153 -18.84 -18.67 -10.55
C GLU A 153 -18.47 -20.13 -10.21
N LYS A 154 -19.41 -20.92 -9.65
CA LYS A 154 -19.26 -22.38 -9.48
C LYS A 154 -18.97 -23.07 -10.82
N VAL A 155 -19.71 -22.71 -11.88
CA VAL A 155 -19.49 -23.22 -13.25
C VAL A 155 -18.16 -22.73 -13.84
N ARG A 156 -17.76 -21.48 -13.59
CA ARG A 156 -16.48 -20.92 -14.04
C ARG A 156 -15.30 -21.63 -13.40
N VAL A 157 -15.34 -21.87 -12.09
CA VAL A 157 -14.34 -22.64 -11.34
C VAL A 157 -14.29 -24.07 -11.86
N ALA A 158 -15.44 -24.75 -12.03
CA ALA A 158 -15.49 -26.09 -12.59
C ALA A 158 -14.92 -26.17 -14.03
N LEU A 159 -15.21 -25.19 -14.89
CA LEU A 159 -14.67 -25.07 -16.24
C LEU A 159 -13.16 -24.83 -16.22
N HIS A 160 -12.66 -23.97 -15.33
CA HIS A 160 -11.24 -23.73 -15.14
C HIS A 160 -10.53 -25.01 -14.73
N ASN A 161 -11.00 -25.66 -13.66
CA ASN A 161 -10.47 -26.92 -13.14
C ASN A 161 -10.46 -28.04 -14.20
N SER A 162 -11.54 -28.16 -14.99
CA SER A 162 -11.65 -29.14 -16.06
C SER A 162 -10.71 -28.87 -17.24
N ARG A 163 -10.35 -27.61 -17.52
CA ARG A 163 -9.44 -27.23 -18.60
C ARG A 163 -7.97 -27.23 -18.18
N ALA A 164 -7.69 -26.76 -16.97
CA ALA A 164 -6.35 -26.59 -16.40
C ALA A 164 -5.45 -27.82 -16.61
N ASN A 165 -6.02 -29.02 -16.42
CA ASN A 165 -5.28 -30.28 -16.45
C ASN A 165 -5.71 -31.22 -17.61
N ALA A 166 -6.45 -30.72 -18.61
CA ALA A 166 -6.93 -31.51 -19.75
C ALA A 166 -5.80 -32.05 -20.66
N ASP A 167 -4.65 -31.36 -20.67
CA ASP A 167 -3.48 -31.66 -21.49
C ASP A 167 -2.48 -32.64 -20.84
N LEU A 168 -2.77 -33.14 -19.63
CA LEU A 168 -1.99 -34.18 -18.93
C LEU A 168 -2.08 -35.58 -19.57
N ARG A 169 -2.40 -35.64 -20.86
CA ARG A 169 -2.34 -36.85 -21.69
C ARG A 169 -0.93 -37.21 -22.13
N SER A 170 0.06 -36.35 -21.89
CA SER A 170 1.46 -36.66 -22.18
C SER A 170 2.05 -37.63 -21.14
N ASN A 171 2.83 -38.62 -21.58
CA ASN A 171 3.50 -39.62 -20.73
C ASN A 171 4.67 -39.05 -19.89
N LYS A 172 4.56 -37.80 -19.39
CA LYS A 172 5.61 -37.12 -18.62
C LYS A 172 5.23 -37.13 -17.13
N PRO A 173 5.86 -38.00 -16.29
CA PRO A 173 5.54 -38.08 -14.86
C PRO A 173 5.97 -36.83 -14.07
N ASP A 174 6.90 -36.05 -14.63
CA ASP A 174 7.41 -34.79 -14.07
C ASP A 174 6.70 -33.56 -14.67
N ALA A 175 5.48 -33.73 -15.21
CA ALA A 175 4.65 -32.62 -15.63
C ALA A 175 4.00 -31.94 -14.40
N LEU A 176 4.18 -30.62 -14.32
CA LEU A 176 3.53 -29.76 -13.34
C LEU A 176 2.00 -29.84 -13.48
N LEU A 177 1.31 -29.94 -12.36
CA LEU A 177 -0.14 -29.84 -12.28
C LEU A 177 -0.54 -28.36 -12.27
N HIS A 178 -1.46 -27.98 -13.13
CA HIS A 178 -2.09 -26.67 -13.02
C HIS A 178 -3.01 -26.65 -11.80
N THR A 179 -2.96 -25.54 -11.06
CA THR A 179 -3.69 -25.33 -9.81
C THR A 179 -5.20 -25.50 -10.00
N ILE A 180 -5.83 -26.26 -9.10
CA ILE A 180 -7.28 -26.46 -9.04
C ILE A 180 -7.84 -25.70 -7.84
N TYR A 181 -8.87 -24.90 -8.08
CA TYR A 181 -9.55 -24.11 -7.06
C TYR A 181 -10.70 -24.91 -6.41
N MET A 182 -10.85 -24.74 -5.10
CA MET A 182 -11.98 -25.23 -4.30
C MET A 182 -13.23 -24.37 -4.59
N PRO A 183 -14.44 -24.78 -4.16
CA PRO A 183 -15.66 -23.99 -4.34
C PRO A 183 -15.63 -22.58 -3.72
N ASP A 184 -14.77 -22.35 -2.72
CA ASP A 184 -14.54 -21.04 -2.09
C ASP A 184 -13.52 -20.15 -2.83
N GLY A 185 -13.04 -20.58 -4.00
CA GLY A 185 -12.05 -19.88 -4.81
C GLY A 185 -10.61 -19.98 -4.30
N LYS A 186 -10.34 -20.71 -3.22
CA LYS A 186 -8.98 -20.92 -2.69
C LYS A 186 -8.36 -22.22 -3.19
N VAL A 187 -7.07 -22.40 -2.90
CA VAL A 187 -6.32 -23.62 -3.22
C VAL A 187 -6.11 -24.40 -1.93
N SER A 188 -6.37 -25.71 -1.93
CA SER A 188 -6.08 -26.54 -0.76
C SER A 188 -4.58 -26.62 -0.52
N PRO A 189 -4.08 -26.50 0.74
CA PRO A 189 -2.66 -26.71 1.04
C PRO A 189 -2.20 -28.16 0.80
N ALA A 190 -3.14 -29.10 0.65
CA ALA A 190 -2.87 -30.49 0.29
C ALA A 190 -2.84 -30.72 -1.24
N PHE A 191 -2.90 -29.68 -2.07
CA PHE A 191 -2.83 -29.81 -3.52
C PHE A 191 -1.39 -30.16 -3.99
N PRO A 192 -1.17 -31.27 -4.71
CA PRO A 192 0.15 -31.64 -5.19
C PRO A 192 0.56 -30.81 -6.42
N ASN A 193 1.80 -30.33 -6.43
CA ASN A 193 2.35 -29.54 -7.55
C ASN A 193 2.67 -30.37 -8.81
N ASP A 194 2.86 -31.68 -8.67
CA ASP A 194 3.34 -32.59 -9.72
C ASP A 194 2.53 -33.89 -9.77
N LEU A 195 2.42 -34.51 -10.95
CA LEU A 195 1.82 -35.83 -11.11
C LEU A 195 2.47 -36.89 -10.19
N LYS A 196 3.80 -36.88 -10.05
CA LYS A 196 4.53 -37.78 -9.14
C LYS A 196 4.08 -37.62 -7.68
N SER A 197 3.85 -36.38 -7.24
CA SER A 197 3.38 -36.06 -5.89
C SER A 197 1.91 -36.47 -5.70
N LEU A 198 1.07 -36.32 -6.72
CA LEU A 198 -0.31 -36.83 -6.76
C LEU A 198 -0.37 -38.36 -6.61
N PHE A 199 0.48 -39.11 -7.33
CA PHE A 199 0.59 -40.57 -7.18
C PHE A 199 1.18 -41.02 -5.84
N GLY A 200 1.95 -40.13 -5.19
CA GLY A 200 2.59 -40.37 -3.89
C GLY A 200 1.68 -40.15 -2.68
N LEU A 201 0.47 -39.61 -2.85
CA LEU A 201 -0.46 -39.37 -1.74
C LEU A 201 -0.80 -40.67 -0.98
N ASP A 202 -0.79 -40.59 0.34
CA ASP A 202 -1.27 -41.64 1.25
C ASP A 202 -2.80 -41.65 1.34
N GLY A 203 -3.34 -42.59 2.14
CA GLY A 203 -4.79 -42.71 2.32
C GLY A 203 -5.42 -41.47 2.95
N ASP A 204 -4.72 -40.87 3.93
CA ASP A 204 -5.25 -39.79 4.77
C ASP A 204 -5.24 -38.46 4.02
N ASN A 205 -4.17 -38.14 3.27
CA ASN A 205 -4.16 -36.97 2.39
C ASN A 205 -5.12 -37.14 1.20
N CYS A 206 -5.30 -38.35 0.65
CA CYS A 206 -6.36 -38.59 -0.34
C CYS A 206 -7.76 -38.32 0.24
N ASN A 207 -8.03 -38.72 1.48
CA ASN A 207 -9.32 -38.48 2.13
C ASN A 207 -9.52 -36.99 2.45
N THR A 208 -8.48 -36.33 2.94
CA THR A 208 -8.41 -34.89 3.22
C THR A 208 -8.67 -34.07 1.95
N PHE A 209 -8.03 -34.44 0.83
CA PHE A 209 -8.27 -33.83 -0.47
C PHE A 209 -9.73 -34.01 -0.92
N MET A 210 -10.28 -35.23 -0.84
CA MET A 210 -11.68 -35.49 -1.19
C MET A 210 -12.65 -34.61 -0.37
N LEU A 211 -12.33 -34.36 0.90
CA LEU A 211 -13.14 -33.49 1.78
C LEU A 211 -13.00 -32.00 1.41
N HIS A 212 -11.78 -31.50 1.17
CA HIS A 212 -11.53 -30.10 0.78
C HIS A 212 -12.15 -29.71 -0.56
N TYR A 213 -12.20 -30.64 -1.52
CA TYR A 213 -12.79 -30.42 -2.85
C TYR A 213 -14.22 -30.96 -2.97
N GLU A 214 -14.87 -31.28 -1.83
CA GLU A 214 -16.27 -31.74 -1.73
C GLU A 214 -16.63 -32.92 -2.66
N LEU A 215 -15.64 -33.79 -2.93
CA LEU A 215 -15.78 -34.88 -3.88
C LEU A 215 -16.64 -36.02 -3.30
N PRO A 216 -17.63 -36.53 -4.07
CA PRO A 216 -18.63 -37.42 -3.52
C PRO A 216 -18.07 -38.78 -3.07
N ASN A 217 -18.61 -39.29 -1.95
CA ASN A 217 -18.44 -40.64 -1.41
C ASN A 217 -16.98 -41.07 -1.09
N PRO A 218 -16.22 -40.34 -0.25
CA PRO A 218 -14.88 -40.77 0.18
C PRO A 218 -14.93 -42.22 0.69
N THR A 219 -13.99 -43.05 0.21
CA THR A 219 -13.91 -44.49 0.54
C THR A 219 -12.60 -44.76 1.28
N GLU A 220 -12.55 -45.76 2.16
CA GLU A 220 -11.31 -46.17 2.85
C GLU A 220 -10.18 -46.63 1.88
N SER A 221 -10.54 -47.00 0.65
CA SER A 221 -9.56 -47.46 -0.34
C SER A 221 -8.87 -46.28 -1.03
N ARG A 222 -7.62 -45.98 -0.63
CA ARG A 222 -6.73 -44.99 -1.26
C ARG A 222 -6.81 -45.00 -2.79
N ASN A 223 -6.68 -46.16 -3.42
CA ASN A 223 -6.67 -46.27 -4.89
C ASN A 223 -8.04 -45.93 -5.53
N ARG A 224 -9.17 -46.03 -4.81
CA ARG A 224 -10.47 -45.55 -5.29
C ARG A 224 -10.58 -44.02 -5.20
N ASN A 225 -10.13 -43.44 -4.09
CA ASN A 225 -10.12 -41.98 -3.92
C ASN A 225 -9.17 -41.34 -4.93
N LEU A 226 -7.93 -41.86 -5.05
CA LEU A 226 -6.95 -41.37 -6.02
C LEU A 226 -7.47 -41.44 -7.47
N ASN A 227 -8.12 -42.54 -7.87
CA ASN A 227 -8.75 -42.61 -9.20
C ASN A 227 -9.82 -41.53 -9.41
N ARG A 228 -10.60 -41.15 -8.38
CA ARG A 228 -11.57 -40.05 -8.47
C ARG A 228 -10.92 -38.68 -8.50
N ILE A 229 -9.88 -38.45 -7.68
CA ILE A 229 -9.08 -37.22 -7.70
C ILE A 229 -8.47 -37.05 -9.10
N MET A 230 -7.87 -38.10 -9.67
CA MET A 230 -7.35 -38.08 -11.03
C MET A 230 -8.43 -37.76 -12.07
N GLN A 231 -9.61 -38.39 -11.97
CA GLN A 231 -10.74 -38.10 -12.85
C GLN A 231 -11.22 -36.64 -12.72
N PHE A 232 -11.26 -36.09 -11.51
CA PHE A 232 -11.60 -34.69 -11.22
C PHE A 232 -10.55 -33.72 -11.80
N CYS A 233 -9.26 -34.04 -11.68
CA CYS A 233 -8.17 -33.35 -12.34
C CYS A 233 -8.13 -33.56 -13.87
N GLY A 234 -9.14 -34.17 -14.51
CA GLY A 234 -9.18 -34.44 -15.96
C GLY A 234 -8.21 -35.52 -16.45
N VAL A 235 -7.48 -36.18 -15.55
CA VAL A 235 -6.47 -37.19 -15.83
C VAL A 235 -7.17 -38.52 -16.14
N LYS A 236 -7.15 -38.94 -17.41
CA LYS A 236 -7.82 -40.18 -17.90
C LYS A 236 -7.13 -41.50 -17.52
N TYR A 237 -6.09 -41.48 -16.68
CA TYR A 237 -5.41 -42.69 -16.22
C TYR A 237 -6.23 -43.36 -15.12
N GLN A 238 -6.62 -44.61 -15.37
CA GLN A 238 -7.23 -45.47 -14.36
C GLN A 238 -6.16 -46.39 -13.77
N LEU A 239 -5.90 -46.30 -12.47
CA LEU A 239 -5.14 -47.30 -11.72
C LEU A 239 -5.96 -48.59 -11.65
N VAL A 240 -5.82 -49.42 -12.69
CA VAL A 240 -6.28 -50.80 -12.71
C VAL A 240 -5.44 -51.59 -11.70
N ARG A 241 -6.10 -52.34 -10.80
CA ARG A 241 -5.38 -53.26 -9.92
C ARG A 241 -4.69 -54.33 -10.78
N PRO A 242 -3.41 -54.66 -10.54
CA PRO A 242 -2.88 -55.94 -11.00
C PRO A 242 -3.77 -57.03 -10.40
N ASN A 243 -4.38 -57.86 -11.25
CA ASN A 243 -5.09 -59.05 -10.78
C ASN A 243 -4.05 -59.98 -10.16
N ALA A 244 -4.26 -60.33 -8.89
CA ALA A 244 -3.57 -61.39 -8.17
C ALA A 244 -4.60 -62.51 -7.90
#